data_AF-A0A3N3DX11-F1
#
_entry.id   AF-A0A3N3DX11-F1
#
_cell.length_a   1.000
_cell.length_b   1.000
_cell.length_c   1.000
_cell.angle_alpha   90.00
_cell.angle_beta   90.00
_cell.angle_gamma   90.00
#
_symmetry.space_group_name_H-M   'P 1'
#
loop_
_entity.id
_entity.type
_entity.pdbx_description
1 polymer ?
#
loop_
_entity_poly.entity_id
_entity_poly.type
_entity_poly.pdbx_seq_one_letter_code
_entity_poly.pdbx_strand_id
1 'polypeptide(L)'
;MKWQRGAITLLTTAVLLLALLLLVLGSYRAVFYQIKISQNEVEARRIHWLAEGAVECLYAYIQVSGVNPDRLLIGSSDSHFDAMQALCLSDVSMESLYLELPLIASPVSGHYRLVYQRNGITQLSRAIVLQAGSYQWQEGTWNDG
;
A
#
# COMPACT_ATOMS: atom_id res chain seq x y z
N MET A 1 43.73 -21.37 -48.70
CA MET A 1 43.90 -20.88 -47.31
C MET A 1 42.75 -20.03 -46.76
N LYS A 2 41.90 -19.36 -47.57
CA LYS A 2 40.76 -18.54 -47.07
C LYS A 2 39.66 -19.34 -46.34
N TRP A 3 39.34 -20.54 -46.81
CA TRP A 3 38.31 -21.42 -46.20
C TRP A 3 38.63 -21.85 -44.76
N GLN A 4 39.89 -22.12 -44.45
CA GLN A 4 40.30 -22.50 -43.10
C GLN A 4 40.15 -21.35 -42.11
N ARG A 5 40.38 -20.09 -42.55
CA ARG A 5 40.17 -18.91 -41.70
C ARG A 5 38.70 -18.72 -41.32
N GLY A 6 37.78 -18.93 -42.26
CA GLY A 6 36.33 -18.86 -42.00
C GLY A 6 35.82 -19.94 -41.04
N ALA A 7 36.34 -21.16 -41.17
CA ALA A 7 36.00 -22.27 -40.27
C ALA A 7 36.52 -22.02 -38.84
N ILE A 8 37.74 -21.48 -38.70
CA ILE A 8 38.32 -21.12 -37.40
C ILE A 8 37.49 -20.04 -36.72
N THR A 9 37.10 -18.98 -37.45
CA THR A 9 36.27 -17.91 -36.87
C THR A 9 34.92 -18.44 -36.37
N LEU A 10 34.23 -19.29 -37.15
CA LEU A 10 32.95 -19.89 -36.74
C LEU A 10 33.09 -20.74 -35.46
N LEU A 11 34.14 -21.57 -35.38
CA LEU A 11 34.42 -22.38 -34.20
C LEU A 11 34.70 -21.53 -32.97
N THR A 12 35.54 -20.49 -33.11
CA THR A 12 35.83 -19.59 -31.98
C THR A 12 34.58 -18.86 -31.49
N THR A 13 33.72 -18.38 -32.40
CA THR A 13 32.45 -17.73 -32.02
C THR A 13 31.48 -18.70 -31.35
N ALA A 14 31.41 -19.94 -31.83
CA ALA A 14 30.54 -20.95 -31.24
C ALA A 14 30.95 -21.28 -29.80
N VAL A 15 32.25 -21.45 -29.54
CA VAL A 15 32.78 -21.70 -28.19
C VAL A 15 32.53 -20.50 -27.27
N LEU A 16 32.74 -19.27 -27.76
CA LEU A 16 32.47 -18.04 -27.01
C LEU A 16 31.00 -17.91 -26.61
N LEU A 17 30.08 -18.17 -27.55
CA LEU A 17 28.64 -18.18 -27.28
C LEU A 17 28.24 -19.23 -26.25
N LEU A 18 28.86 -20.41 -26.30
CA LEU A 18 28.60 -21.50 -25.37
C LEU A 18 29.09 -21.15 -23.95
N ALA A 19 30.26 -20.52 -23.83
CA ALA A 19 30.77 -20.03 -22.55
C ALA A 19 29.88 -18.92 -21.95
N LEU A 20 29.46 -17.95 -22.77
CA LEU A 20 28.49 -16.92 -22.37
C LEU A 20 27.18 -17.53 -21.87
N LEU A 21 26.63 -18.50 -22.61
CA LEU A 21 25.39 -19.18 -22.24
C LEU A 21 25.50 -19.86 -20.86
N LEU A 22 26.60 -20.56 -20.59
CA LEU A 22 26.84 -21.22 -19.30
C LEU A 22 26.96 -20.20 -18.15
N LEU A 23 27.61 -19.05 -18.38
CA LEU A 23 27.70 -17.97 -17.40
C LEU A 23 26.31 -17.35 -17.11
N VAL A 24 25.48 -17.17 -18.13
CA VAL A 24 24.10 -16.66 -17.97
C VAL A 24 23.24 -17.68 -17.21
N LEU A 25 23.30 -18.96 -17.56
CA LEU A 25 22.58 -20.04 -16.86
C LEU A 25 23.03 -20.19 -15.39
N GLY A 26 24.33 -20.06 -15.13
CA GLY A 26 24.89 -20.09 -13.77
C GLY A 26 24.46 -18.91 -12.90
N SER A 27 24.40 -17.71 -13.48
CA SER A 27 23.99 -16.48 -12.78
C SER A 27 22.47 -16.34 -12.59
N TYR A 28 21.66 -16.99 -13.44
CA TYR A 28 20.19 -16.92 -13.39
C TYR A 28 19.60 -17.24 -12.01
N ARG A 29 20.11 -18.27 -11.32
CA ARG A 29 19.57 -18.71 -10.01
C ARG A 29 19.66 -17.63 -8.95
N ALA A 30 20.80 -16.93 -8.88
CA ALA A 30 21.02 -15.88 -7.89
C ALA A 30 20.15 -14.65 -8.17
N VAL A 31 20.05 -14.23 -9.43
CA VAL A 31 19.23 -13.08 -9.83
C VAL A 31 17.74 -13.36 -9.63
N PHE A 32 17.27 -14.55 -10.02
CA PHE A 32 15.87 -14.95 -9.86
C PHE A 32 15.47 -15.03 -8.38
N TYR A 33 16.38 -15.46 -7.51
CA TYR A 33 16.14 -15.45 -6.07
C TYR A 33 15.94 -14.03 -5.52
N GLN A 34 16.82 -13.11 -5.88
CA GLN A 34 16.72 -11.70 -5.44
C GLN A 34 15.42 -11.04 -5.92
N ILE A 35 15.01 -11.33 -7.17
CA ILE A 35 13.75 -10.80 -7.72
C ILE A 35 12.53 -11.27 -6.90
N LYS A 36 12.53 -12.51 -6.40
CA LYS A 36 11.41 -13.00 -5.59
C LYS A 36 11.30 -12.28 -4.26
N ILE A 37 12.43 -12.00 -3.60
CA ILE A 37 12.43 -11.26 -2.34
C ILE A 37 11.94 -9.83 -2.58
N SER A 38 12.48 -9.17 -3.60
CA SER A 38 12.08 -7.79 -3.90
C SER A 38 10.61 -7.67 -4.26
N GLN A 39 10.01 -8.68 -4.90
CA GLN A 39 8.57 -8.70 -5.14
C GLN A 39 7.74 -8.71 -3.86
N ASN A 40 8.15 -9.47 -2.84
CA ASN A 40 7.45 -9.47 -1.56
C ASN A 40 7.55 -8.11 -0.87
N GLU A 41 8.72 -7.47 -0.91
CA GLU A 41 8.90 -6.13 -0.35
C GLU A 41 8.08 -5.08 -1.10
N VAL A 42 8.03 -5.16 -2.43
CA VAL A 42 7.24 -4.26 -3.27
C VAL A 42 5.75 -4.43 -3.02
N GLU A 43 5.24 -5.66 -2.91
CA GLU A 43 3.83 -5.90 -2.63
C GLU A 43 3.45 -5.43 -1.22
N ALA A 44 4.31 -5.65 -0.22
CA ALA A 44 4.09 -5.14 1.13
C ALA A 44 3.99 -3.61 1.15
N ARG A 45 4.89 -2.91 0.44
CA ARG A 45 4.78 -1.45 0.29
C ARG A 45 3.52 -1.05 -0.47
N ARG A 46 3.19 -1.72 -1.57
CA ARG A 46 1.97 -1.41 -2.32
C ARG A 46 0.72 -1.44 -1.44
N ILE A 47 0.59 -2.43 -0.56
CA ILE A 47 -0.51 -2.53 0.39
C ILE A 47 -0.48 -1.37 1.38
N HIS A 48 0.68 -1.04 1.93
CA HIS A 48 0.84 0.09 2.84
C HIS A 48 0.43 1.42 2.20
N TRP A 49 0.91 1.72 0.99
CA TRP A 49 0.57 2.96 0.27
C TRP A 49 -0.92 3.03 -0.10
N LEU A 50 -1.55 1.89 -0.39
CA LEU A 50 -3.00 1.82 -0.62
C LEU A 50 -3.76 2.16 0.67
N ALA A 51 -3.34 1.61 1.81
CA ALA A 51 -3.93 1.93 3.11
C ALA A 51 -3.75 3.42 3.48
N GLU A 52 -2.57 3.99 3.25
CA GLU A 52 -2.32 5.43 3.43
C GLU A 52 -3.24 6.27 2.53
N GLY A 53 -3.34 5.94 1.24
CA GLY A 53 -4.21 6.65 0.31
C GLY A 53 -5.68 6.61 0.72
N ALA A 54 -6.17 5.48 1.22
CA ALA A 54 -7.54 5.36 1.72
C ALA A 54 -7.77 6.26 2.95
N VAL A 55 -6.85 6.23 3.92
CA VAL A 55 -6.95 7.06 5.14
C VAL A 55 -6.87 8.56 4.82
N GLU A 56 -5.98 8.98 3.92
CA GLU A 56 -5.90 10.36 3.43
C GLU A 56 -7.16 10.77 2.67
N CYS A 57 -7.78 9.86 1.91
CA CYS A 57 -9.06 10.11 1.24
C CYS A 57 -10.19 10.35 2.25
N LEU A 58 -10.30 9.53 3.31
CA LEU A 58 -11.28 9.75 4.37
C LEU A 58 -11.04 11.08 5.09
N TYR A 59 -9.79 11.40 5.41
CA TYR A 59 -9.45 12.69 5.99
C TYR A 59 -9.89 13.86 5.09
N ALA A 60 -9.54 13.82 3.80
CA ALA A 60 -9.96 14.82 2.82
C ALA A 60 -11.49 14.89 2.70
N TYR A 61 -12.18 13.75 2.73
CA TYR A 61 -13.64 13.70 2.71
C TYR A 61 -14.26 14.45 3.89
N ILE A 62 -13.73 14.28 5.11
CA ILE A 62 -14.19 15.03 6.29
C ILE A 62 -14.00 16.53 6.09
N GLN A 63 -12.84 16.96 5.59
CA GLN A 63 -12.53 18.38 5.39
C GLN A 63 -13.40 19.04 4.32
N VAL A 64 -13.64 18.34 3.21
CA VAL A 64 -14.34 18.91 2.04
C VAL A 64 -15.85 18.82 2.20
N SER A 65 -16.37 17.72 2.73
CA SER A 65 -17.82 17.53 2.88
C SER A 65 -18.40 18.27 4.09
N GLY A 66 -17.57 18.61 5.09
CA GLY A 66 -18.03 19.19 6.35
C GLY A 66 -18.93 18.26 7.17
N VAL A 67 -18.92 16.96 6.86
CA VAL A 67 -19.72 15.97 7.58
C VAL A 67 -19.24 15.88 9.03
N ASN A 68 -20.18 15.75 9.98
CA ASN A 68 -19.82 15.41 11.35
C ASN A 68 -19.19 13.99 11.35
N PRO A 69 -17.95 13.82 11.83
CA PRO A 69 -17.28 12.52 11.88
C PRO A 69 -18.06 11.42 12.62
N ASP A 70 -18.95 11.77 13.56
CA ASP A 70 -19.82 10.78 14.23
C ASP A 70 -20.65 9.94 13.24
N ARG A 71 -20.98 10.51 12.07
CA ARG A 71 -21.71 9.81 11.01
C ARG A 71 -20.87 8.80 10.25
N LEU A 72 -19.55 8.84 10.41
CA LEU A 72 -18.61 7.94 9.75
C LEU A 72 -18.06 6.87 10.70
N LEU A 73 -18.66 6.72 11.89
CA LEU A 73 -18.28 5.69 12.85
C LEU A 73 -18.58 4.29 12.31
N ILE A 74 -17.81 3.31 12.81
CA ILE A 74 -18.02 1.89 12.49
C ILE A 74 -19.49 1.49 12.66
N GLY A 75 -20.05 0.82 11.64
CA GLY A 75 -21.45 0.35 11.65
C GLY A 75 -22.50 1.44 11.45
N SER A 76 -22.10 2.66 11.06
CA SER A 76 -23.03 3.70 10.64
C SER A 76 -23.85 3.27 9.41
N SER A 77 -25.10 3.70 9.37
CA SER A 77 -26.01 3.56 8.21
C SER A 77 -26.26 4.89 7.50
N ASP A 78 -25.43 5.90 7.78
CA ASP A 78 -25.53 7.21 7.15
C ASP A 78 -25.08 7.16 5.68
N SER A 79 -25.81 7.83 4.80
CA SER A 79 -25.44 7.96 3.37
C SER A 79 -24.03 8.51 3.15
N HIS A 80 -23.50 9.33 4.06
CA HIS A 80 -22.12 9.82 3.98
C HIS A 80 -21.10 8.71 4.22
N PHE A 81 -21.43 7.69 5.02
CA PHE A 81 -20.59 6.53 5.23
C PHE A 81 -20.50 5.69 3.96
N ASP A 82 -21.64 5.41 3.33
CA ASP A 82 -21.70 4.67 2.06
C ASP A 82 -20.99 5.44 0.94
N ALA A 83 -21.22 6.76 0.83
CA ALA A 83 -20.57 7.60 -0.17
C ALA A 83 -19.05 7.66 0.02
N MET A 84 -18.57 7.78 1.26
CA MET A 84 -17.15 7.76 1.59
C MET A 84 -16.52 6.41 1.23
N GLN A 85 -17.18 5.29 1.55
CA GLN A 85 -16.67 3.96 1.21
C GLN A 85 -16.57 3.78 -0.30
N ALA A 86 -17.62 4.15 -1.04
CA ALA A 86 -17.62 4.05 -2.50
C ALA A 86 -16.58 4.95 -3.18
N LEU A 87 -16.22 6.08 -2.56
CA LEU A 87 -15.24 7.02 -3.10
C LEU A 87 -13.80 6.62 -2.79
N CYS A 88 -13.53 6.19 -1.56
CA CYS A 88 -12.18 6.01 -1.04
C CYS A 88 -11.66 4.57 -1.12
N LEU A 89 -12.53 3.59 -1.37
CA LEU A 89 -12.16 2.17 -1.45
C LEU A 89 -12.20 1.67 -2.89
N SER A 90 -11.29 0.75 -3.19
CA SER A 90 -11.24 0.10 -4.50
C SER A 90 -12.10 -1.15 -4.57
N ASP A 91 -12.23 -1.85 -3.44
CA ASP A 91 -13.07 -3.05 -3.32
C ASP A 91 -13.74 -3.09 -1.94
N VAL A 92 -14.98 -2.60 -1.87
CA VAL A 92 -15.80 -2.58 -0.63
C VAL A 92 -16.15 -3.98 -0.09
N SER A 93 -15.88 -5.07 -0.82
CA SER A 93 -16.12 -6.43 -0.33
C SER A 93 -15.00 -6.95 0.57
N MET A 94 -13.78 -6.42 0.38
CA MET A 94 -12.58 -6.81 1.13
C MET A 94 -12.03 -5.66 1.98
N GLU A 95 -12.36 -4.42 1.64
CA GLU A 95 -11.80 -3.23 2.26
C GLU A 95 -12.90 -2.52 3.06
N SER A 96 -12.53 -1.97 4.22
CA SER A 96 -13.41 -1.11 4.99
C SER A 96 -12.62 0.08 5.54
N LEU A 97 -13.30 1.21 5.63
CA LEU A 97 -12.74 2.47 6.07
C LEU A 97 -13.76 3.14 6.96
N TYR A 98 -13.37 3.53 8.17
CA TYR A 98 -14.32 4.04 9.16
C TYR A 98 -13.60 4.77 10.29
N LEU A 99 -14.38 5.41 11.16
CA LEU A 99 -13.90 6.05 12.37
C LEU A 99 -14.19 5.22 13.61
N GLU A 100 -13.25 5.27 14.56
CA GLU A 100 -13.41 4.75 15.92
C GLU A 100 -13.19 5.87 16.94
N LEU A 101 -13.86 5.73 18.09
CA LEU A 101 -13.64 6.58 19.26
C LEU A 101 -12.50 6.00 20.11
N PRO A 102 -11.60 6.83 20.68
CA PRO A 102 -10.54 6.34 21.54
C PRO A 102 -11.09 5.78 22.88
N LEU A 103 -10.72 4.55 23.21
CA LEU A 103 -11.19 3.82 24.41
C LEU A 103 -10.83 4.47 25.76
N ILE A 104 -9.86 5.40 25.79
CA ILE A 104 -9.26 5.95 27.02
C ILE A 104 -9.57 7.44 27.22
N ALA A 105 -10.27 8.08 26.29
CA ALA A 105 -10.77 9.43 26.51
C ALA A 105 -12.24 9.32 26.92
N SER A 106 -12.58 9.92 28.07
CA SER A 106 -13.91 10.54 28.29
C SER A 106 -14.37 11.18 26.96
N PRO A 107 -15.67 11.33 26.62
CA PRO A 107 -16.09 11.83 25.30
C PRO A 107 -15.58 13.26 25.08
N VAL A 108 -14.32 13.38 24.65
CA VAL A 108 -13.71 14.62 24.23
C VAL A 108 -14.14 14.72 22.78
N SER A 109 -15.26 15.40 22.61
CA SER A 109 -15.76 15.87 21.32
C SER A 109 -14.58 16.32 20.46
N GLY A 110 -14.36 15.61 19.36
CA GLY A 110 -13.33 15.98 18.39
C GLY A 110 -12.13 15.02 18.23
N HIS A 111 -12.00 13.94 19.00
CA HIS A 111 -10.95 12.93 18.78
C HIS A 111 -11.49 11.69 18.07
N TYR A 112 -10.90 11.36 16.92
CA TYR A 112 -11.30 10.18 16.14
C TYR A 112 -10.07 9.44 15.64
N ARG A 113 -10.18 8.11 15.53
CA ARG A 113 -9.20 7.27 14.86
C ARG A 113 -9.77 6.82 13.52
N LEU A 114 -9.11 7.19 12.44
CA LEU A 114 -9.35 6.68 11.09
C LEU A 114 -8.73 5.29 11.01
N VAL A 115 -9.53 4.31 10.61
CA VAL A 115 -9.12 2.91 10.52
C VAL A 115 -9.38 2.42 9.12
N TYR A 116 -8.34 1.89 8.48
CA TYR A 116 -8.45 1.15 7.24
C TYR A 116 -8.19 -0.32 7.50
N GLN A 117 -9.15 -1.15 7.11
CA GLN A 117 -9.04 -2.60 7.20
C GLN A 117 -9.10 -3.25 5.82
N ARG A 118 -8.38 -4.35 5.70
CA ARG A 118 -8.44 -5.25 4.56
C ARG A 118 -8.61 -6.68 5.04
N ASN A 119 -9.60 -7.39 4.52
CA ASN A 119 -10.00 -8.73 4.94
C ASN A 119 -10.26 -8.82 6.46
N GLY A 120 -10.86 -7.77 7.04
CA GLY A 120 -11.11 -7.66 8.48
C GLY A 120 -9.86 -7.45 9.36
N ILE A 121 -8.68 -7.25 8.75
CA ILE A 121 -7.44 -6.95 9.46
C ILE A 121 -7.11 -5.47 9.28
N THR A 122 -6.92 -4.76 10.39
CA THR A 122 -6.43 -3.37 10.37
C THR A 122 -5.04 -3.32 9.77
N GLN A 123 -4.91 -2.63 8.63
CA GLN A 123 -3.62 -2.41 7.98
C GLN A 123 -2.99 -1.10 8.42
N LEU A 124 -3.82 -0.07 8.66
CA LEU A 124 -3.37 1.25 9.08
C LEU A 124 -4.43 1.92 9.94
N SER A 125 -3.98 2.70 10.92
CA SER A 125 -4.86 3.62 11.64
C SER A 125 -4.14 4.91 11.99
N ARG A 126 -4.83 6.05 11.89
CA ARG A 126 -4.31 7.38 12.22
C ARG A 126 -5.33 8.15 13.05
N ALA A 127 -4.87 8.98 13.98
CA ALA A 127 -5.78 9.80 14.79
C ALA A 127 -5.86 11.23 14.26
N ILE A 128 -7.06 11.79 14.34
CA ILE A 128 -7.34 13.21 14.12
C ILE A 128 -7.96 13.83 15.36
N VAL A 129 -7.67 15.11 15.56
CA VAL A 129 -8.19 15.90 16.67
C VAL A 129 -8.75 17.22 16.16
N LEU A 130 -9.90 17.64 16.69
CA LEU A 130 -10.47 18.95 16.42
C LEU A 130 -9.64 20.03 17.11
N GLN A 131 -8.95 20.86 16.32
CA GLN A 131 -8.16 21.99 16.80
C GLN A 131 -8.58 23.25 16.04
N ALA A 132 -8.92 24.31 16.80
CA ALA A 132 -9.31 25.60 16.24
C ALA A 132 -10.41 25.54 15.16
N GLY A 133 -11.36 24.60 15.29
CA GLY A 133 -12.50 24.45 14.37
C GLY A 133 -12.21 23.61 13.11
N SER A 134 -11.03 23.00 13.00
CA SER A 134 -10.69 22.05 11.93
C SER A 134 -10.09 20.77 12.49
N TYR A 135 -10.30 19.63 11.82
CA TYR A 135 -9.62 18.40 12.20
C TYR A 135 -8.17 18.45 11.72
N GLN A 136 -7.23 18.03 12.57
CA GLN A 136 -5.80 17.98 12.25
C GLN A 136 -5.25 16.61 12.65
N TRP A 137 -4.21 16.16 11.96
CA TRP A 137 -3.50 14.93 12.33
C TRP A 137 -2.93 15.04 13.74
N GLN A 138 -3.10 14.00 14.55
CA GLN A 138 -2.50 13.92 15.87
C GLN A 138 -1.08 13.35 15.76
N GLU A 139 -0.09 14.23 15.91
CA GLU A 139 1.33 13.84 15.92
C GLU A 139 1.62 12.76 16.97
N GLY A 140 2.46 11.79 16.61
CA GLY A 140 2.95 10.75 17.53
C GLY A 140 2.01 9.56 17.76
N THR A 141 0.91 9.45 17.01
CA THR A 141 -0.03 8.31 17.09
C THR A 141 0.07 7.32 15.93
N TRP A 142 1.08 7.51 15.07
CA TRP A 142 1.37 6.68 13.91
C TRP A 142 1.71 5.25 14.37
N ASN A 143 0.85 4.30 14.00
CA ASN A 143 1.12 2.88 14.17
C ASN A 143 1.26 2.29 12.78
N ASP A 144 2.49 2.27 12.28
CA ASP A 144 2.81 1.98 10.89
C ASP A 144 2.89 0.47 10.60
N GLY A 145 2.68 -0.35 11.64
CA GLY A 145 2.79 -1.82 11.58
C GLY A 145 4.22 -2.32 11.73
#